data_AF-A0A6F8PL74-F1
#
_entry.id   AF-A0A6F8PL74-F1
#
_cell.length_a   1.000
_cell.length_b   1.000
_cell.length_c   1.000
_cell.angle_alpha   90.00
_cell.angle_beta   90.00
_cell.angle_gamma   90.00
#
_symmetry.space_group_name_H-M   'P 1'
#
loop_
_entity.id
_entity.type
_entity.pdbx_description
1 polymer ?
#
loop_
_entity_poly.entity_id
_entity_poly.type
_entity_poly.pdbx_seq_one_letter_code
_entity_poly.pdbx_strand_id
1 'polypeptide(L)'
;MRNIQMLLGMEPLEVLEIRQHQAFLLGLQQKFEANLAQWEEMMPLKPKETPLLVDGYYAQLVGGYYRESFYNIQYQQALQCFAKGFTLKEVAILTDRIRQFVIAESLATSELLSKALEHVVDLVYAIFSHIFGLFASIERMKQRSTSVIKRIETSYAVLSLSAPQALLDAYRNHQRWKVEVFNLSLGRKLNWEGFEINPGLCALANWLESGGLALIPLEQQEAFLDAHDSVHFYGRSAIKYSELQQSEQILNFLEEMEAASDYVNHVLLELIDKELLKLVAAQHA
;
A
#
# COMPACT_ATOMS: atom_id res chain seq x y z
N MET A 1 7.05 16.31 9.19
CA MET A 1 6.72 15.15 10.05
C MET A 1 6.66 15.60 11.50
N ARG A 2 5.49 15.58 12.13
CA ARG A 2 5.40 15.71 13.60
C ARG A 2 6.16 14.52 14.21
N ASN A 3 6.96 14.77 15.26
CA ASN A 3 7.77 13.76 15.94
C ASN A 3 6.97 12.47 16.15
N ILE A 4 7.39 11.35 15.56
CA ILE A 4 6.83 10.01 15.82
C ILE A 4 6.89 9.67 17.32
N GLN A 5 7.83 10.29 18.05
CA GLN A 5 7.89 10.25 19.51
C GLN A 5 6.64 10.80 20.21
N MET A 6 5.95 11.79 19.62
CA MET A 6 4.68 12.30 20.16
C MET A 6 3.49 11.38 19.84
N LEU A 7 3.60 10.50 18.83
CA LEU A 7 2.49 9.62 18.44
C LEU A 7 2.26 8.45 19.41
N LEU A 8 3.19 8.18 20.33
CA LEU A 8 3.03 7.11 21.34
C LEU A 8 3.45 7.48 22.77
N GLY A 9 3.70 8.76 23.06
CA GLY A 9 3.86 9.19 24.45
C GLY A 9 5.06 8.60 25.19
N MET A 10 6.10 8.13 24.48
CA MET A 10 7.35 7.72 25.11
C MET A 10 7.96 8.90 25.85
N GLU A 11 8.25 8.71 27.14
CA GLU A 11 8.82 9.76 27.95
C GLU A 11 10.30 9.98 27.59
N PRO A 12 10.82 11.22 27.66
CA PRO A 12 12.25 11.48 27.44
C PRO A 12 13.16 10.64 28.33
N LEU A 13 12.70 10.31 29.54
CA LEU A 13 13.41 9.45 30.49
C LEU A 13 13.56 8.01 29.96
N GLU A 14 12.52 7.46 29.32
CA GLU A 14 12.54 6.11 28.74
C GLU A 14 13.57 6.02 27.60
N VAL A 15 13.62 7.05 26.74
CA VAL A 15 14.64 7.13 25.67
C VAL A 15 16.05 7.23 26.25
N LEU A 16 16.23 8.01 27.32
CA LEU A 16 17.51 8.16 28.00
C LEU A 16 17.98 6.83 28.60
N GLU A 17 17.07 6.09 29.22
CA GLU A 17 17.35 4.78 29.84
C GLU A 17 17.88 3.79 28.80
N ILE A 18 17.26 3.73 27.61
CA ILE A 18 17.73 2.88 26.50
C ILE A 18 19.14 3.29 26.07
N ARG A 19 19.41 4.60 25.97
CA ARG A 19 20.74 5.10 25.58
C ARG A 19 21.82 4.77 26.60
N GLN A 20 21.50 4.86 27.89
CA GLN A 20 22.44 4.50 28.96
C GLN A 20 22.82 3.02 28.90
N HIS A 21 21.90 2.16 28.49
CA HIS A 21 22.11 0.72 28.38
C HIS A 21 22.43 0.24 26.95
N GLN A 22 22.69 1.14 26.00
CA GLN A 22 22.83 0.79 24.59
C GLN A 22 23.93 -0.26 24.34
N ALA A 23 25.08 -0.15 25.01
CA ALA A 23 26.18 -1.10 24.84
C ALA A 23 25.79 -2.52 25.30
N PHE A 24 25.06 -2.63 26.41
CA PHE A 24 24.50 -3.89 26.89
C PHE A 24 23.51 -4.46 25.86
N LEU A 25 22.57 -3.64 25.38
CA LEU A 25 21.56 -4.08 24.42
C LEU A 25 22.17 -4.54 23.08
N LEU A 26 23.13 -3.80 22.54
CA LEU A 26 23.84 -4.20 21.32
C LEU A 26 24.62 -5.52 21.52
N GLY A 27 25.12 -5.77 22.73
CA GLY A 27 25.76 -7.04 23.09
C GLY A 27 24.84 -8.26 23.00
N LEU A 28 23.52 -8.06 23.00
CA LEU A 28 22.53 -9.14 22.89
C LEU A 28 22.21 -9.53 21.44
N GLN A 29 22.78 -8.85 20.44
CA GLN A 29 22.42 -9.06 19.03
C GLN A 29 22.57 -10.51 18.56
N GLN A 30 23.68 -11.18 18.89
CA GLN A 30 23.87 -12.59 18.50
C GLN A 30 22.82 -13.51 19.12
N LYS A 31 22.42 -13.24 20.37
CA LYS A 31 21.37 -14.00 21.06
C LYS A 31 20.01 -13.74 20.42
N PHE A 32 19.74 -12.50 20.01
CA PHE A 32 18.53 -12.15 19.26
C PHE A 32 18.46 -12.89 17.92
N GLU A 33 19.54 -12.87 17.13
CA GLU A 33 19.63 -13.56 15.84
C GLU A 33 19.44 -15.08 15.98
N ALA A 34 19.99 -15.68 17.03
CA ALA A 34 19.78 -17.10 17.32
C ALA A 34 18.31 -17.43 17.65
N ASN A 35 17.62 -16.57 18.41
CA ASN A 35 16.19 -16.74 18.69
C ASN A 35 15.33 -16.52 17.44
N LEU A 36 15.70 -15.54 16.60
CA LEU A 36 15.01 -15.25 15.34
C LEU A 36 14.97 -16.48 14.42
N ALA A 37 16.09 -17.18 14.27
CA ALA A 37 16.15 -18.40 13.47
C ALA A 37 15.17 -19.48 13.98
N GLN A 38 15.05 -19.64 15.30
CA GLN A 38 14.08 -20.56 15.90
C GLN A 38 12.64 -20.10 15.67
N TRP A 39 12.37 -18.80 15.77
CA TRP A 39 11.04 -18.25 15.53
C TRP A 39 10.61 -18.42 14.07
N GLU A 40 11.54 -18.26 13.13
CA GLU A 40 11.30 -18.48 11.70
C GLU A 40 10.85 -19.92 11.41
N GLU A 41 11.49 -20.93 12.01
CA GLU A 41 11.10 -22.34 11.85
C GLU A 41 9.68 -22.63 12.36
N MET A 42 9.22 -21.89 13.36
CA MET A 42 7.90 -22.06 13.97
C MET A 42 6.79 -21.31 13.24
N MET A 43 7.13 -20.39 12.34
CA MET A 43 6.15 -19.62 11.57
C MET A 43 5.83 -20.34 10.25
N PRO A 44 4.57 -20.31 9.77
CA PRO A 44 4.16 -20.94 8.51
C PRO A 44 4.63 -20.12 7.29
N LEU A 45 5.92 -19.76 7.25
CA LEU A 45 6.49 -18.91 6.22
C LEU A 45 6.74 -19.73 4.96
N LYS A 46 6.43 -19.14 3.80
CA LYS A 46 6.94 -19.69 2.54
C LYS A 46 8.47 -19.53 2.56
N PRO A 47 9.25 -20.60 2.34
CA PRO A 47 10.70 -20.47 2.24
C PRO A 47 11.01 -19.51 1.10
N LYS A 48 11.73 -18.42 1.39
CA LYS A 48 12.28 -17.50 0.39
C LYS A 48 13.70 -17.18 0.79
N GLU A 49 14.58 -17.05 -0.20
CA GLU A 49 16.04 -16.90 -0.14
C GLU A 49 16.55 -15.64 0.60
N THR A 50 15.67 -14.83 1.20
CA THR A 50 16.00 -13.57 1.86
C THR A 50 15.84 -13.67 3.37
N PRO A 51 16.67 -13.00 4.18
CA PRO A 51 16.51 -12.94 5.64
C PRO A 51 15.10 -12.48 6.07
N LEU A 52 14.64 -12.84 7.27
CA LEU A 52 13.34 -12.33 7.77
C LEU A 52 13.42 -10.84 8.08
N LEU A 53 14.51 -10.41 8.72
CA LEU A 53 14.71 -9.00 9.10
C LEU A 53 15.62 -8.27 8.11
N VAL A 54 15.39 -6.98 7.94
CA VAL A 54 16.26 -6.08 7.16
C VAL A 54 17.54 -5.78 7.93
N ASP A 55 18.61 -5.45 7.21
CA ASP A 55 19.91 -5.14 7.81
C ASP A 55 19.80 -3.98 8.81
N GLY A 56 20.44 -4.14 9.97
CA GLY A 56 20.44 -3.14 11.04
C GLY A 56 19.13 -3.01 11.81
N TYR A 57 18.12 -3.86 11.56
CA TYR A 57 16.83 -3.82 12.26
C TYR A 57 16.99 -3.82 13.78
N TYR A 58 17.75 -4.79 14.32
CA TYR A 58 17.94 -4.91 15.77
C TYR A 58 18.61 -3.68 16.37
N ALA A 59 19.68 -3.19 15.73
CA ALA A 59 20.40 -2.01 16.19
C ALA A 59 19.52 -0.75 16.24
N GLN A 60 18.59 -0.59 15.29
CA GLN A 60 17.61 0.51 15.35
C GLN A 60 16.57 0.30 16.45
N LEU A 61 16.11 -0.93 16.67
CA LEU A 61 15.16 -1.27 17.74
C LEU A 61 15.70 -0.83 19.11
N VAL A 62 16.96 -1.18 19.41
CA VAL A 62 17.57 -0.91 20.72
C VAL A 62 18.44 0.36 20.76
N GLY A 63 18.41 1.17 19.70
CA GLY A 63 19.37 2.25 19.50
C GLY A 63 19.10 3.53 20.30
N GLY A 64 17.88 3.75 20.81
CA GLY A 64 17.54 4.98 21.54
C GLY A 64 17.43 6.25 20.69
N TYR A 65 17.40 6.12 19.36
CA TYR A 65 17.25 7.23 18.40
C TYR A 65 16.05 7.01 17.47
N TYR A 66 14.85 7.18 18.01
CA TYR A 66 13.58 6.95 17.32
C TYR A 66 13.14 8.16 16.49
N ARG A 67 13.79 8.36 15.34
CA ARG A 67 13.50 9.42 14.35
C ARG A 67 13.23 8.80 12.97
N GLU A 68 13.42 9.58 11.91
CA GLU A 68 13.20 9.17 10.52
C GLU A 68 13.94 7.88 10.14
N SER A 69 15.19 7.70 10.57
CA SER A 69 15.95 6.46 10.30
C SER A 69 15.29 5.21 10.89
N PHE A 70 14.76 5.32 12.11
CA PHE A 70 14.05 4.23 12.76
C PHE A 70 12.78 3.89 11.99
N TYR A 71 11.99 4.91 11.66
CA TYR A 71 10.76 4.74 10.89
C TYR A 71 11.02 4.09 9.53
N ASN A 72 12.05 4.54 8.81
CA ASN A 72 12.42 3.98 7.51
C ASN A 72 12.77 2.50 7.60
N ILE A 73 13.53 2.09 8.63
CA ILE A 73 13.81 0.66 8.88
C ILE A 73 12.53 -0.12 9.14
N GLN A 74 11.62 0.40 9.97
CA GLN A 74 10.34 -0.28 10.24
C GLN A 74 9.47 -0.36 8.97
N TYR A 75 9.50 0.68 8.13
CA TYR A 75 8.78 0.71 6.87
C TYR A 75 9.32 -0.33 5.88
N GLN A 76 10.64 -0.38 5.70
CA GLN A 76 11.30 -1.40 4.88
C GLN A 76 11.00 -2.82 5.40
N GLN A 77 11.02 -3.01 6.72
CA GLN A 77 10.69 -4.29 7.32
C GLN A 77 9.24 -4.70 7.02
N ALA A 78 8.28 -3.78 7.15
CA ALA A 78 6.88 -4.05 6.85
C ALA A 78 6.68 -4.42 5.36
N LEU A 79 7.36 -3.72 4.45
CA LEU A 79 7.37 -4.06 3.02
C LEU A 79 7.92 -5.47 2.77
N GLN A 80 9.04 -5.82 3.40
CA GLN A 80 9.66 -7.14 3.28
C GLN A 80 8.73 -8.25 3.79
N CYS A 81 8.11 -8.06 4.96
CA CYS A 81 7.12 -8.98 5.51
C CYS A 81 5.96 -9.17 4.52
N PHE A 82 5.40 -8.09 4.00
CA PHE A 82 4.30 -8.15 3.04
C PHE A 82 4.70 -8.85 1.72
N ALA A 83 5.89 -8.59 1.19
CA ALA A 83 6.42 -9.26 -0.01
C ALA A 83 6.68 -10.78 0.22
N LYS A 84 6.95 -11.17 1.46
CA LYS A 84 7.02 -12.57 1.90
C LYS A 84 5.63 -13.21 2.11
N GLY A 85 4.56 -12.42 2.04
CA GLY A 85 3.18 -12.87 2.16
C GLY A 85 2.67 -12.92 3.60
N PHE A 86 3.32 -12.22 4.53
CA PHE A 86 2.82 -12.10 5.89
C PHE A 86 1.46 -11.40 5.88
N THR A 87 0.63 -11.81 6.83
CA THR A 87 -0.58 -11.15 7.27
C THR A 87 -0.28 -10.27 8.49
N LEU A 88 -1.17 -9.33 8.81
CA LEU A 88 -1.05 -8.53 10.04
C LEU A 88 -0.99 -9.41 11.30
N LYS A 89 -1.69 -10.55 11.30
CA LYS A 89 -1.65 -11.51 12.41
C LYS A 89 -0.25 -12.11 12.60
N GLU A 90 0.41 -12.50 11.51
CA GLU A 90 1.76 -13.07 11.58
C GLU A 90 2.80 -12.04 12.00
N VAL A 91 2.64 -10.79 11.54
CA VAL A 91 3.41 -9.65 12.05
C VAL A 91 3.20 -9.48 13.56
N ALA A 92 1.96 -9.51 14.04
CA ALA A 92 1.67 -9.36 15.46
C ALA A 92 2.37 -10.44 16.29
N ILE A 93 2.41 -11.69 15.80
CA ILE A 93 3.13 -12.79 16.45
C ILE A 93 4.64 -12.51 16.46
N LEU A 94 5.23 -12.09 15.34
CA LEU A 94 6.66 -11.72 15.28
C LEU A 94 6.98 -10.59 16.27
N THR A 95 6.18 -9.53 16.29
CA THR A 95 6.38 -8.40 17.19
C THR A 95 6.23 -8.81 18.66
N ASP A 96 5.30 -9.72 18.99
CA ASP A 96 5.16 -10.27 20.34
C ASP A 96 6.36 -11.12 20.76
N ARG A 97 6.96 -11.91 19.85
CA ARG A 97 8.21 -12.64 20.12
C ARG A 97 9.37 -11.69 20.41
N ILE A 98 9.49 -10.63 19.62
CA ILE A 98 10.48 -9.57 19.85
C ILE A 98 10.23 -8.91 21.21
N ARG A 99 8.97 -8.62 21.57
CA ARG A 99 8.59 -8.06 22.89
C ARG A 99 9.06 -8.96 24.02
N GLN A 100 8.71 -10.25 23.97
CA GLN A 100 9.10 -11.24 24.98
C GLN A 100 10.62 -11.29 25.16
N PHE A 101 11.38 -11.26 24.06
CA PHE A 101 12.83 -11.22 24.12
C PHE A 101 13.34 -9.96 24.81
N VAL A 102 12.94 -8.76 24.36
CA VAL A 102 13.49 -7.52 24.92
C VAL A 102 13.13 -7.34 26.38
N ILE A 103 11.91 -7.74 26.81
CA ILE A 103 11.48 -7.70 28.21
C ILE A 103 12.32 -8.67 29.05
N ALA A 104 12.49 -9.92 28.60
CA ALA A 104 13.23 -10.93 29.35
C ALA A 104 14.69 -10.52 29.61
N GLU A 105 15.34 -9.91 28.62
CA GLU A 105 16.74 -9.51 28.73
C GLU A 105 16.92 -8.20 29.53
N SER A 106 15.95 -7.28 29.48
CA SER A 106 16.07 -5.98 30.12
C SER A 106 15.55 -5.93 31.55
N LEU A 107 14.57 -6.77 31.92
CA LEU A 107 13.95 -6.73 33.25
C LEU A 107 14.94 -6.99 34.39
N ALA A 108 15.91 -7.89 34.16
CA ALA A 108 16.98 -8.17 35.13
C ALA A 108 17.95 -6.98 35.30
N THR A 109 17.95 -6.04 34.36
CA THR A 109 18.83 -4.87 34.36
C THR A 109 18.11 -3.65 34.97
N SER A 110 16.90 -3.34 34.49
CA SER A 110 16.12 -2.17 34.91
C SER A 110 14.65 -2.34 34.51
N GLU A 111 13.73 -2.13 35.46
CA GLU A 111 12.29 -2.11 35.17
C GLU A 111 11.92 -1.00 34.18
N LEU A 112 12.54 0.17 34.32
CA LEU A 112 12.34 1.30 33.41
C LEU A 112 12.83 0.96 32.00
N LEU A 113 13.97 0.26 31.88
CA LEU A 113 14.49 -0.17 30.59
C LEU A 113 13.55 -1.16 29.91
N SER A 114 13.01 -2.11 30.67
CA SER A 114 12.02 -3.08 30.16
C SER A 114 10.77 -2.40 29.64
N LYS A 115 10.19 -1.50 30.44
CA LYS A 115 9.04 -0.68 30.02
C LYS A 115 9.35 0.16 28.77
N ALA A 116 10.53 0.78 28.72
CA ALA A 116 10.95 1.60 27.60
C ALA A 116 11.04 0.77 26.30
N LEU A 117 11.62 -0.42 26.35
CA LEU A 117 11.72 -1.32 25.20
C LEU A 117 10.37 -1.89 24.79
N GLU A 118 9.46 -2.16 25.73
CA GLU A 118 8.09 -2.54 25.43
C GLU A 118 7.37 -1.45 24.62
N HIS A 119 7.45 -0.18 25.05
CA HIS A 119 6.90 0.95 24.31
C HIS A 119 7.49 1.08 22.90
N VAL A 120 8.80 0.81 22.74
CA VAL A 120 9.43 0.83 21.41
C VAL A 120 8.88 -0.29 20.52
N VAL A 121 8.66 -1.48 21.06
CA VAL A 121 8.06 -2.59 20.32
C VAL A 121 6.60 -2.31 19.95
N ASP A 122 5.85 -1.63 20.84
CA ASP A 122 4.50 -1.14 20.53
C ASP A 122 4.52 -0.10 19.40
N LEU A 123 5.53 0.77 19.36
CA LEU A 123 5.75 1.69 18.25
C LEU A 123 6.03 0.97 16.93
N VAL A 124 6.86 -0.07 16.96
CA VAL A 124 7.07 -0.94 15.79
C VAL A 124 5.74 -1.52 15.32
N TYR A 125 4.96 -2.11 16.24
CA TYR A 125 3.68 -2.71 15.88
C TYR A 125 2.70 -1.69 15.30
N ALA A 126 2.62 -0.49 15.86
CA ALA A 126 1.77 0.58 15.36
C ALA A 126 2.14 0.99 13.93
N ILE A 127 3.44 1.12 13.64
CA ILE A 127 3.95 1.41 12.29
C ILE A 127 3.56 0.28 11.33
N PHE A 128 3.79 -0.98 11.70
CA PHE A 128 3.43 -2.12 10.84
C PHE A 128 1.93 -2.21 10.62
N SER A 129 1.13 -2.06 11.67
CA SER A 129 -0.33 -2.08 11.60
C SER A 129 -0.85 -1.00 10.64
N HIS A 130 -0.29 0.22 10.74
CA HIS A 130 -0.60 1.29 9.81
C HIS A 130 -0.28 0.88 8.37
N ILE A 131 0.96 0.44 8.10
CA ILE A 131 1.41 0.06 6.75
C ILE A 131 0.60 -1.12 6.18
N PHE A 132 0.33 -2.15 6.98
CA PHE A 132 -0.52 -3.27 6.56
C PHE A 132 -1.97 -2.83 6.33
N GLY A 133 -2.47 -1.86 7.10
CA GLY A 133 -3.75 -1.21 6.86
C GLY A 133 -3.79 -0.47 5.51
N LEU A 134 -2.69 0.19 5.13
CA LEU A 134 -2.54 0.77 3.79
C LEU A 134 -2.62 -0.31 2.72
N PHE A 135 -1.88 -1.40 2.91
CA PHE A 135 -1.81 -2.51 1.95
C PHE A 135 -3.19 -3.17 1.75
N ALA A 136 -3.93 -3.38 2.84
CA ALA A 136 -5.28 -3.90 2.79
C ALA A 136 -6.25 -2.93 2.10
N SER A 137 -6.11 -1.62 2.33
CA SER A 137 -6.92 -0.60 1.67
C SER A 137 -6.67 -0.57 0.16
N ILE A 138 -5.40 -0.67 -0.24
CA ILE A 138 -5.00 -0.73 -1.64
C ILE A 138 -5.53 -2.01 -2.32
N GLU A 139 -5.45 -3.18 -1.70
CA GLU A 139 -6.01 -4.41 -2.26
C GLU A 139 -7.55 -4.35 -2.35
N ARG A 140 -8.25 -3.69 -1.41
CA ARG A 140 -9.71 -3.46 -1.50
C ARG A 140 -10.07 -2.59 -2.70
N MET A 141 -9.32 -1.51 -2.95
CA MET A 141 -9.54 -0.64 -4.12
C MET A 141 -9.37 -1.44 -5.43
N LYS A 142 -8.34 -2.29 -5.52
CA LYS A 142 -8.13 -3.21 -6.64
C LYS A 142 -9.24 -4.26 -6.82
N GLN A 143 -9.74 -4.85 -5.73
CA GLN A 143 -10.85 -5.81 -5.79
C GLN A 143 -12.14 -5.14 -6.29
N ARG A 144 -12.44 -3.92 -5.82
CA ARG A 144 -13.60 -3.14 -6.28
C ARG A 144 -13.52 -2.90 -7.79
N SER A 145 -12.36 -2.45 -8.27
CA SER A 145 -12.07 -2.24 -9.69
C SER A 145 -12.35 -3.50 -10.55
N THR A 146 -11.85 -4.65 -10.11
CA THR A 146 -12.02 -5.94 -10.81
C THR A 146 -13.50 -6.41 -10.81
N SER A 147 -14.21 -6.21 -9.70
CA SER A 147 -15.61 -6.61 -9.55
C SER A 147 -16.54 -5.88 -10.51
N VAL A 148 -16.29 -4.58 -10.74
CA VAL A 148 -17.13 -3.78 -11.65
C VAL A 148 -16.99 -4.25 -13.10
N ILE A 149 -15.78 -4.57 -13.56
CA ILE A 149 -15.55 -5.14 -14.91
C ILE A 149 -16.37 -6.41 -15.10
N LYS A 150 -16.28 -7.34 -14.15
CA LYS A 150 -17.02 -8.61 -14.17
C LYS A 150 -18.54 -8.40 -14.19
N ARG A 151 -19.04 -7.42 -13.44
CA ARG A 151 -20.47 -7.07 -13.41
C ARG A 151 -20.97 -6.65 -14.79
N ILE A 152 -20.23 -5.76 -15.47
CA ILE A 152 -20.60 -5.25 -16.80
C ILE A 152 -20.62 -6.38 -17.83
N GLU A 153 -19.57 -7.20 -17.87
CA GLU A 153 -19.51 -8.35 -18.78
C GLU A 153 -20.68 -9.31 -18.58
N THR A 154 -21.05 -9.54 -17.32
CA THR A 154 -22.20 -10.39 -16.97
C THR A 154 -23.51 -9.80 -17.49
N SER A 155 -23.72 -8.48 -17.39
CA SER A 155 -24.93 -7.82 -17.90
C SER A 155 -25.13 -8.02 -19.40
N TYR A 156 -24.06 -7.86 -20.20
CA TYR A 156 -24.13 -8.09 -21.64
C TYR A 156 -24.34 -9.58 -21.97
N ALA A 157 -23.66 -10.48 -21.25
CA ALA A 157 -23.80 -11.93 -21.43
C ALA A 157 -25.23 -12.43 -21.14
N VAL A 158 -25.85 -11.97 -20.04
CA VAL A 158 -27.23 -12.33 -19.67
C VAL A 158 -28.23 -11.93 -20.76
N LEU A 159 -28.00 -10.81 -21.43
CA LEU A 159 -28.85 -10.30 -22.49
C LEU A 159 -28.47 -10.85 -23.88
N SER A 160 -27.47 -11.73 -23.97
CA SER A 160 -26.93 -12.24 -25.24
C SER A 160 -26.52 -11.12 -26.22
N LEU A 161 -26.05 -10.00 -25.68
CA LEU A 161 -25.62 -8.82 -26.43
C LEU A 161 -24.09 -8.80 -26.56
N SER A 162 -23.61 -8.32 -27.70
CA SER A 162 -22.17 -8.03 -27.86
C SER A 162 -21.86 -6.72 -27.19
N ALA A 163 -20.90 -6.73 -26.25
CA ALA A 163 -20.50 -5.53 -25.55
C ALA A 163 -19.67 -4.60 -26.46
N PRO A 164 -19.76 -3.26 -26.28
CA PRO A 164 -18.97 -2.30 -27.04
C PRO A 164 -17.49 -2.40 -26.64
N GLN A 165 -16.76 -3.27 -27.33
CA GLN A 165 -15.43 -3.72 -26.91
C GLN A 165 -14.45 -2.57 -26.71
N ALA A 166 -14.46 -1.57 -27.60
CA ALA A 166 -13.60 -0.38 -27.48
C ALA A 166 -13.87 0.43 -26.20
N LEU A 167 -15.14 0.59 -25.81
CA LEU A 167 -15.53 1.33 -24.61
C LEU A 167 -15.24 0.53 -23.33
N LEU A 168 -15.49 -0.79 -23.37
CA LEU A 168 -15.10 -1.67 -22.26
C LEU A 168 -13.59 -1.70 -22.07
N ASP A 169 -12.81 -1.73 -23.15
CA ASP A 169 -11.36 -1.74 -23.05
C ASP A 169 -10.83 -0.40 -22.54
N ALA A 170 -11.43 0.73 -22.90
CA ALA A 170 -11.10 2.03 -22.29
C ALA A 170 -11.28 2.00 -20.76
N TYR A 171 -12.42 1.48 -20.28
CA TYR A 171 -12.68 1.32 -18.85
C TYR A 171 -11.70 0.35 -18.18
N ARG A 172 -11.46 -0.83 -18.77
CA ARG A 172 -10.50 -1.82 -18.25
C ARG A 172 -9.08 -1.27 -18.19
N ASN A 173 -8.67 -0.50 -19.19
CA ASN A 173 -7.34 0.10 -19.26
C ASN A 173 -7.14 1.13 -18.15
N HIS A 174 -8.13 2.01 -17.91
CA HIS A 174 -8.10 2.96 -16.78
C HIS A 174 -8.00 2.24 -15.44
N GLN A 175 -8.83 1.22 -15.23
CA GLN A 175 -8.81 0.42 -14.02
C GLN A 175 -7.48 -0.31 -13.81
N ARG A 176 -6.94 -0.92 -14.87
CA ARG A 176 -5.63 -1.59 -14.82
C ARG A 176 -4.52 -0.60 -14.48
N TRP A 177 -4.52 0.58 -15.08
CA TRP A 177 -3.54 1.62 -14.79
C TRP A 177 -3.51 1.98 -13.30
N LYS A 178 -4.69 2.19 -12.67
CA LYS A 178 -4.78 2.44 -11.22
C LYS A 178 -4.22 1.28 -10.40
N VAL A 179 -4.55 0.05 -10.77
CA VAL A 179 -4.02 -1.15 -10.09
C VAL A 179 -2.49 -1.20 -10.16
N GLU A 180 -1.89 -0.79 -11.27
CA GLU A 180 -0.43 -0.70 -11.35
C GLU A 180 0.14 0.42 -10.49
N VAL A 181 -0.47 1.61 -10.45
CA VAL A 181 -0.06 2.69 -9.54
C VAL A 181 -0.11 2.24 -8.08
N PHE A 182 -1.17 1.53 -7.71
CA PHE A 182 -1.31 0.92 -6.39
C PHE A 182 -0.16 -0.06 -6.10
N ASN A 183 0.16 -0.96 -7.03
CA ASN A 183 1.29 -1.88 -6.87
C ASN A 183 2.63 -1.14 -6.74
N LEU A 184 2.87 -0.12 -7.56
CA LEU A 184 4.09 0.69 -7.52
C LEU A 184 4.23 1.46 -6.21
N SER A 185 3.13 2.02 -5.71
CA SER A 185 3.09 2.74 -4.43
C SER A 185 3.37 1.83 -3.23
N LEU A 186 3.15 0.52 -3.39
CA LEU A 186 3.51 -0.53 -2.44
C LEU A 186 4.97 -0.99 -2.54
N GLY A 187 5.81 -0.33 -3.35
CA GLY A 187 7.19 -0.75 -3.60
C GLY A 187 7.31 -2.11 -4.32
N ARG A 188 6.22 -2.64 -4.89
CA ARG A 188 6.27 -3.88 -5.68
C ARG A 188 6.95 -3.56 -7.01
N LYS A 189 8.03 -4.27 -7.33
CA LYS A 189 8.64 -4.22 -8.67
C LYS A 189 7.68 -4.87 -9.66
N LEU A 190 7.22 -4.10 -10.64
CA LEU A 190 6.52 -4.62 -11.80
C LEU A 190 7.51 -4.92 -12.91
N ASN A 191 7.18 -5.90 -13.76
CA ASN A 191 7.79 -5.98 -15.09
C ASN A 191 7.26 -4.80 -15.90
N TRP A 192 8.15 -3.92 -16.32
CA TRP A 192 7.92 -2.58 -16.88
C TRP A 192 7.25 -2.55 -18.27
N GLU A 193 6.82 -3.67 -18.83
CA GLU A 193 6.27 -3.68 -20.19
C GLU A 193 4.87 -3.07 -20.22
N GLY A 194 4.79 -1.80 -20.66
CA GLY A 194 3.54 -1.13 -21.06
C GLY A 194 2.87 -0.21 -20.02
N PHE A 195 3.49 0.06 -18.87
CA PHE A 195 2.99 1.07 -17.93
C PHE A 195 3.48 2.47 -18.34
N GLU A 196 2.54 3.37 -18.65
CA GLU A 196 2.83 4.75 -19.05
C GLU A 196 2.23 5.72 -18.03
N ILE A 197 3.08 6.58 -17.47
CA ILE A 197 2.70 7.51 -16.39
C ILE A 197 2.22 8.86 -16.92
N ASN A 198 2.49 9.15 -18.20
CA ASN A 198 2.02 10.33 -18.88
C ASN A 198 0.53 10.18 -19.23
N PRO A 199 -0.35 11.10 -18.77
CA PRO A 199 -1.77 11.04 -19.10
C PRO A 199 -2.01 11.01 -20.61
N GLY A 200 -1.24 11.75 -21.41
CA GLY A 200 -1.44 11.83 -22.87
C GLY A 200 -0.98 10.60 -23.65
N LEU A 201 -0.35 9.61 -23.01
CA LEU A 201 0.17 8.41 -23.68
C LEU A 201 -0.45 7.12 -23.12
N CYS A 202 -1.35 7.23 -22.15
CA CYS A 202 -2.02 6.09 -21.56
C CYS A 202 -3.04 5.49 -22.55
N ALA A 203 -3.44 4.24 -22.32
CA ALA A 203 -4.38 3.57 -23.22
C ALA A 203 -5.79 4.20 -23.24
N LEU A 204 -6.18 4.91 -22.19
CA LEU A 204 -7.41 5.72 -22.20
C LEU A 204 -7.26 6.96 -23.09
N ALA A 205 -6.14 7.66 -23.03
CA ALA A 205 -5.86 8.80 -23.92
C ALA A 205 -5.85 8.39 -25.40
N ASN A 206 -5.23 7.26 -25.74
CA ASN A 206 -5.27 6.71 -27.10
C ASN A 206 -6.70 6.46 -27.58
N TRP A 207 -7.59 5.97 -26.69
CA TRP A 207 -9.01 5.79 -27.01
C TRP A 207 -9.74 7.13 -27.20
N LEU A 208 -9.47 8.12 -26.34
CA LEU A 208 -10.03 9.46 -26.46
C LEU A 208 -9.67 10.11 -27.80
N GLU A 209 -8.41 10.03 -28.20
CA GLU A 209 -7.89 10.54 -29.49
C GLU A 209 -8.48 9.80 -30.70
N SER A 210 -8.75 8.50 -30.56
CA SER A 210 -9.35 7.67 -31.62
C SER A 210 -10.86 7.91 -31.81
N GLY A 211 -11.42 8.98 -31.21
CA GLY A 211 -12.83 9.35 -31.33
C GLY A 211 -13.67 9.03 -30.09
N GLY A 212 -13.10 8.46 -29.03
CA GLY A 212 -13.79 8.19 -27.77
C GLY A 212 -14.30 9.46 -27.09
N LEU A 213 -13.58 10.58 -27.21
CA LEU A 213 -13.99 11.87 -26.63
C LEU A 213 -15.34 12.35 -27.17
N ALA A 214 -15.62 12.10 -28.46
CA ALA A 214 -16.88 12.49 -29.09
C ALA A 214 -18.11 11.73 -28.56
N LEU A 215 -17.90 10.61 -27.85
CA LEU A 215 -18.97 9.86 -27.19
C LEU A 215 -19.38 10.48 -25.86
N ILE A 216 -18.50 11.25 -25.23
CA ILE A 216 -18.74 11.95 -23.97
C ILE A 216 -19.56 13.22 -24.24
N PRO A 217 -20.64 13.50 -23.48
CA PRO A 217 -21.41 14.73 -23.60
C PRO A 217 -20.52 15.97 -23.49
N LEU A 218 -20.73 16.96 -24.35
CA LEU A 218 -19.85 18.13 -24.47
C LEU A 218 -19.67 18.86 -23.13
N GLU A 219 -20.73 18.95 -22.34
CA GLU A 219 -20.75 19.56 -21.02
C GLU A 219 -19.94 18.81 -19.95
N GLN A 220 -19.56 17.55 -20.21
CA GLN A 220 -18.75 16.72 -19.31
C GLN A 220 -17.29 16.60 -19.77
N GLN A 221 -16.97 16.96 -21.01
CA GLN A 221 -15.64 16.68 -21.59
C GLN A 221 -14.49 17.35 -20.84
N GLU A 222 -14.62 18.63 -20.48
CA GLU A 222 -13.58 19.36 -19.74
C GLU A 222 -13.33 18.74 -18.37
N ALA A 223 -14.39 18.56 -17.58
CA ALA A 223 -14.30 17.92 -16.27
C ALA A 223 -13.77 16.49 -16.33
N PHE A 224 -14.06 15.73 -17.41
CA PHE A 224 -13.54 14.38 -17.60
C PHE A 224 -12.04 14.39 -17.83
N LEU A 225 -11.54 15.30 -18.67
CA LEU A 225 -10.11 15.44 -18.97
C LEU A 225 -9.35 15.92 -17.72
N ASP A 226 -9.90 16.90 -16.99
CA ASP A 226 -9.30 17.38 -15.74
C ASP A 226 -9.23 16.28 -14.67
N ALA A 227 -10.29 15.47 -14.55
CA ALA A 227 -10.30 14.33 -13.64
C ALA A 227 -9.28 13.27 -14.05
N HIS A 228 -9.16 12.98 -15.34
CA HIS A 228 -8.16 12.07 -15.88
C HIS A 228 -6.73 12.54 -15.59
N ASP A 229 -6.42 13.80 -15.83
CA ASP A 229 -5.11 14.38 -15.54
C ASP A 229 -4.81 14.36 -14.02
N SER A 230 -5.82 14.63 -13.20
CA SER A 230 -5.71 14.56 -11.73
C SER A 230 -5.39 13.15 -11.25
N VAL A 231 -6.00 12.11 -11.83
CA VAL A 231 -5.65 10.70 -11.54
C VAL A 231 -4.17 10.44 -11.80
N HIS A 232 -3.64 10.90 -12.93
CA HIS A 232 -2.22 10.75 -13.26
C HIS A 232 -1.30 11.54 -12.33
N PHE A 233 -1.67 12.77 -12.00
CA PHE A 233 -0.92 13.62 -11.08
C PHE A 233 -0.79 13.00 -9.68
N TYR A 234 -1.91 12.57 -9.10
CA TYR A 234 -1.94 11.96 -7.77
C TYR A 234 -1.26 10.59 -7.77
N GLY A 235 -1.49 9.77 -8.79
CA GLY A 235 -0.82 8.47 -8.90
C GLY A 235 0.71 8.60 -8.99
N ARG A 236 1.21 9.55 -9.80
CA ARG A 236 2.66 9.85 -9.88
C ARG A 236 3.21 10.33 -8.55
N SER A 237 2.46 11.17 -7.84
CA SER A 237 2.85 11.67 -6.52
C SER A 237 2.97 10.54 -5.52
N ALA A 238 1.98 9.63 -5.46
CA ALA A 238 2.02 8.46 -4.58
C ALA A 238 3.26 7.58 -4.83
N ILE A 239 3.59 7.32 -6.11
CA ILE A 239 4.80 6.57 -6.49
C ILE A 239 6.07 7.27 -5.99
N LYS A 240 6.19 8.58 -6.23
CA LYS A 240 7.33 9.39 -5.75
C LYS A 240 7.46 9.34 -4.22
N TYR A 241 6.34 9.43 -3.49
CA TYR A 241 6.37 9.36 -2.02
C TYR A 241 6.63 7.95 -1.49
N SER A 242 6.38 6.91 -2.30
CA SER A 242 6.82 5.54 -2.02
C SER A 242 8.34 5.41 -2.07
N GLU A 243 9.00 6.00 -3.07
CA GLU A 243 10.48 6.05 -3.16
C GLU A 243 11.08 6.78 -1.96
N LEU A 244 10.38 7.80 -1.46
CA LEU A 244 10.77 8.58 -0.27
C LEU A 244 10.31 7.95 1.06
N GLN A 245 9.62 6.81 1.03
CA GLN A 245 9.14 6.07 2.22
C GLN A 245 8.21 6.89 3.12
N GLN A 246 7.36 7.76 2.56
CA GLN A 246 6.47 8.63 3.33
C GLN A 246 5.03 8.09 3.33
N SER A 247 4.73 7.12 4.21
CA SER A 247 3.47 6.35 4.14
C SER A 247 2.18 7.17 4.22
N GLU A 248 2.14 8.22 5.06
CA GLU A 248 0.97 9.11 5.15
C GLU A 248 0.70 9.81 3.82
N GLN A 249 1.75 10.29 3.15
CA GLN A 249 1.60 10.97 1.86
C GLN A 249 1.14 10.00 0.78
N ILE A 250 1.65 8.77 0.79
CA ILE A 250 1.21 7.71 -0.14
C ILE A 250 -0.31 7.52 -0.02
N LEU A 251 -0.85 7.33 1.19
CA LEU A 251 -2.29 7.12 1.37
C LEU A 251 -3.10 8.31 0.87
N ASN A 252 -2.75 9.52 1.31
CA ASN A 252 -3.49 10.74 0.95
C ASN A 252 -3.56 10.89 -0.58
N PHE A 253 -2.44 10.71 -1.29
CA PHE A 253 -2.44 10.79 -2.75
C PHE A 253 -3.22 9.66 -3.41
N LEU A 254 -3.22 8.46 -2.86
CA LEU A 254 -4.02 7.35 -3.41
C LEU A 254 -5.53 7.55 -3.17
N GLU A 255 -5.94 8.16 -2.06
CA GLU A 255 -7.33 8.53 -1.79
C GLU A 255 -7.81 9.62 -2.76
N GLU A 256 -7.01 10.67 -2.96
CA GLU A 256 -7.30 11.73 -3.93
C GLU A 256 -7.34 11.20 -5.38
N MET A 257 -6.44 10.26 -5.71
CA MET A 257 -6.48 9.55 -6.99
C MET A 257 -7.77 8.75 -7.16
N GLU A 258 -8.24 8.07 -6.12
CA GLU A 258 -9.49 7.31 -6.15
C GLU A 258 -10.69 8.24 -6.35
N ALA A 259 -10.73 9.37 -5.64
CA ALA A 259 -11.78 10.37 -5.76
C ALA A 259 -11.83 10.98 -7.17
N ALA A 260 -10.69 11.36 -7.75
CA ALA A 260 -10.62 11.83 -9.13
C ALA A 260 -11.05 10.74 -10.12
N SER A 261 -10.65 9.48 -9.86
CA SER A 261 -11.03 8.36 -10.69
C SER A 261 -12.54 8.06 -10.63
N ASP A 262 -13.24 8.38 -9.55
CA ASP A 262 -14.67 8.14 -9.45
C ASP A 262 -15.44 8.92 -10.53
N TYR A 263 -14.99 10.13 -10.88
CA TYR A 263 -15.59 10.91 -11.97
C TYR A 263 -15.33 10.29 -13.35
N VAL A 264 -14.08 9.91 -13.64
CA VAL A 264 -13.73 9.20 -14.89
C VAL A 264 -14.55 7.92 -15.03
N ASN A 265 -14.66 7.15 -13.95
CA ASN A 265 -15.43 5.91 -13.94
C ASN A 265 -16.91 6.16 -14.16
N HIS A 266 -17.47 7.18 -13.51
CA HIS A 266 -18.88 7.53 -13.64
C HIS A 266 -19.25 7.80 -15.10
N VAL A 267 -18.51 8.67 -15.79
CA VAL A 267 -18.76 9.00 -17.20
C VAL A 267 -18.62 7.75 -18.10
N LEU A 268 -17.55 6.96 -17.94
CA LEU A 268 -17.37 5.75 -18.75
C LEU A 268 -18.48 4.72 -18.52
N LEU A 269 -18.93 4.55 -17.28
CA LEU A 269 -20.03 3.65 -16.93
C LEU A 269 -21.37 4.14 -17.49
N GLU A 270 -21.65 5.44 -17.45
CA GLU A 270 -22.85 6.02 -18.07
C GLU A 270 -22.89 5.76 -19.58
N LEU A 271 -21.74 5.86 -20.27
CA LEU A 271 -21.66 5.53 -21.69
C LEU A 271 -21.93 4.04 -21.94
N ILE A 272 -21.40 3.16 -21.09
CA ILE A 272 -21.62 1.71 -21.19
C ILE A 272 -23.09 1.36 -20.99
N ASP A 273 -23.73 1.96 -19.99
CA ASP A 273 -25.14 1.73 -19.66
C ASP A 273 -26.06 2.30 -20.75
N LYS A 274 -25.75 3.49 -21.27
CA LYS A 274 -26.48 4.09 -22.40
C LYS A 274 -26.41 3.21 -23.64
N GLU A 275 -25.26 2.63 -23.93
CA GLU A 275 -25.10 1.73 -25.08
C GLU A 275 -25.87 0.42 -24.88
N LEU A 276 -25.85 -0.13 -23.66
CA LEU A 276 -26.66 -1.31 -23.33
C LEU A 276 -28.15 -1.04 -23.54
N LEU A 277 -28.65 0.11 -23.07
CA LEU A 277 -30.05 0.50 -23.22
C LEU A 277 -30.46 0.67 -24.69
N LYS A 278 -29.59 1.24 -25.53
CA LYS A 278 -29.84 1.33 -26.97
C LYS A 278 -29.96 -0.05 -27.62
N LEU A 279 -29.06 -0.97 -27.27
CA LEU A 279 -29.05 -2.33 -27.81
C LEU A 279 -30.31 -3.11 -27.39
N VAL A 280 -30.73 -2.98 -26.13
CA VAL A 280 -31.98 -3.56 -25.64
C VAL A 280 -33.19 -2.96 -26.35
N ALA A 281 -33.25 -1.64 -26.48
CA ALA A 281 -34.35 -0.98 -27.20
C ALA A 281 -34.42 -1.42 -28.68
N ALA A 282 -33.28 -1.64 -29.32
CA ALA A 282 -33.20 -2.12 -30.70
C ALA A 282 -33.62 -3.60 -30.86
N GLN A 283 -33.50 -4.43 -29.82
CA GLN A 283 -34.03 -5.82 -29.84
C GLN A 283 -35.56 -5.88 -29.71
N HIS A 284 -36.17 -4.82 -29.18
CA HIS A 284 -37.62 -4.74 -28.93
C HIS A 284 -38.37 -3.82 -29.92
N ALA A 285 -37.65 -3.24 -30.89
CA ALA A 285 -38.20 -2.45 -32.00
C ALA A 285 -38.38 -3.33 -33.24
#